data_AF-A0A514L8E8-F1
#
_entry.id   AF-A0A514L8E8-F1
#
_cell.length_a   1.000
_cell.length_b   1.000
_cell.length_c   1.000
_cell.angle_alpha   90.00
_cell.angle_beta   90.00
_cell.angle_gamma   90.00
#
_symmetry.space_group_name_H-M   'P 1'
#
loop_
_entity.id
_entity.type
_entity.pdbx_description
1 polymer ?
#
loop_
_entity_poly.entity_id
_entity_poly.type
_entity_poly.pdbx_seq_one_letter_code
_entity_poly.pdbx_strand_id
1 'polypeptide(L)'
;MSSKEFDVNGTDYKIVITDQIVGHVNNLKNLYNSTYEDPESFEDVSAEISNTINEIAATVEPEVEDSDLDGLIQEVIKAVDSKAEEIEKELEGKETPKKKSKSKK
;
A
#
# COMPACT_ATOMS: atom_id res chain seq x y z
N MET A 1 13.45 1.59 -5.15
CA MET A 1 12.27 1.09 -5.89
C MET A 1 12.25 -0.42 -5.73
N SER A 2 11.09 -1.01 -5.45
CA SER A 2 10.96 -2.49 -5.33
C SER A 2 9.73 -2.92 -6.08
N SER A 3 9.80 -4.04 -6.82
CA SER A 3 8.63 -4.61 -7.49
C SER A 3 7.90 -5.60 -6.58
N LYS A 4 6.58 -5.65 -6.70
CA LYS A 4 5.72 -6.62 -6.02
C LYS A 4 4.84 -7.30 -7.07
N GLU A 5 4.69 -8.60 -6.95
CA GLU A 5 3.80 -9.43 -7.76
C GLU A 5 2.70 -9.97 -6.85
N PHE A 6 1.46 -9.98 -7.34
CA PHE A 6 0.27 -10.41 -6.60
C PHE A 6 -0.82 -10.87 -7.57
N ASP A 7 -1.71 -11.75 -7.09
CA ASP A 7 -2.84 -12.27 -7.86
C ASP A 7 -4.13 -11.52 -7.46
N VAL A 8 -4.89 -11.08 -8.45
CA VAL A 8 -6.24 -10.53 -8.26
C VAL A 8 -7.19 -11.24 -9.21
N ASN A 9 -8.22 -11.89 -8.66
CA ASN A 9 -9.22 -12.66 -9.41
C ASN A 9 -8.66 -13.70 -10.41
N GLY A 10 -7.48 -14.26 -10.14
CA GLY A 10 -6.83 -15.22 -11.04
C GLY A 10 -5.96 -14.59 -12.12
N THR A 11 -5.73 -13.27 -12.07
CA THR A 11 -4.79 -12.55 -12.91
C THR A 11 -3.57 -12.14 -12.09
N ASP A 12 -2.39 -12.58 -12.53
CA ASP A 12 -1.11 -12.16 -11.96
C ASP A 12 -0.76 -10.73 -12.41
N TYR A 13 -0.70 -9.82 -11.45
CA TYR A 13 -0.33 -8.43 -11.64
C TYR A 13 1.04 -8.14 -11.04
N LYS A 14 1.74 -7.18 -11.63
CA LYS A 14 3.03 -6.68 -11.18
C LYS A 14 3.00 -5.17 -11.06
N ILE A 15 3.39 -4.66 -9.89
CA ILE A 15 3.55 -3.23 -9.65
C ILE A 15 5.00 -2.91 -9.26
N VAL A 16 5.48 -1.73 -9.67
CA VAL A 16 6.74 -1.18 -9.18
C VAL A 16 6.44 -0.14 -8.10
N ILE A 17 6.76 -0.46 -6.84
CA ILE A 17 6.59 0.46 -5.71
C ILE A 17 7.70 1.52 -5.75
N THR A 18 7.34 2.67 -6.33
CA THR A 18 8.11 3.91 -6.37
C THR A 18 7.64 4.89 -5.29
N ASP A 19 8.39 5.97 -5.07
CA ASP A 19 8.01 7.04 -4.14
C ASP A 19 6.68 7.69 -4.53
N GLN A 20 6.43 7.82 -5.85
CA GLN A 20 5.17 8.31 -6.40
C GLN A 20 3.98 7.40 -5.99
N ILE A 21 4.11 6.07 -6.10
CA ILE A 21 3.06 5.13 -5.68
C ILE A 21 2.81 5.22 -4.17
N VAL A 22 3.86 5.37 -3.37
CA VAL A 22 3.72 5.60 -1.93
C VAL A 22 2.95 6.90 -1.66
N GLY A 23 3.22 7.96 -2.42
CA GLY A 23 2.47 9.22 -2.36
C GLY A 23 0.98 9.06 -2.71
N HIS A 24 0.68 8.40 -3.84
CA HIS A 24 -0.70 8.14 -4.26
C HIS A 24 -1.47 7.30 -3.24
N VAL A 25 -0.86 6.26 -2.67
CA VAL A 25 -1.48 5.43 -1.63
C VAL A 25 -1.77 6.23 -0.36
N ASN A 26 -0.85 7.09 0.07
CA ASN A 26 -1.09 7.96 1.22
C ASN A 26 -2.19 8.98 0.95
N ASN A 27 -2.24 9.55 -0.26
CA ASN A 27 -3.34 10.43 -0.65
C ASN A 27 -4.68 9.70 -0.60
N LEU A 28 -4.73 8.50 -1.19
CA LEU A 28 -5.92 7.65 -1.20
C LEU A 28 -6.42 7.33 0.22
N LYS A 29 -5.52 7.00 1.15
CA LYS A 29 -5.85 6.78 2.58
C LYS A 29 -6.47 8.02 3.23
N ASN A 30 -5.93 9.21 2.94
CA ASN A 30 -6.46 10.47 3.47
C ASN A 30 -7.84 10.79 2.88
N LEU A 31 -8.02 10.60 1.57
CA LEU A 31 -9.29 10.82 0.90
C LEU A 31 -10.39 9.94 1.47
N TYR A 32 -10.11 8.65 1.68
CA TYR A 32 -11.06 7.76 2.34
C TYR A 32 -11.42 8.23 3.75
N ASN A 33 -10.47 8.74 4.54
CA ASN A 33 -10.80 9.32 5.85
C ASN A 33 -11.70 10.56 5.73
N SER A 34 -11.37 11.47 4.82
CA SER A 34 -12.15 12.71 4.60
C SER A 34 -13.60 12.44 4.18
N THR A 35 -13.89 11.35 3.46
CA THR A 35 -15.28 10.99 3.14
C THR A 35 -16.16 10.76 4.37
N TYR A 36 -15.59 10.42 5.53
CA TYR A 36 -16.33 10.28 6.79
C TYR A 36 -16.50 11.59 7.55
N GLU A 37 -15.67 12.58 7.26
CA GLU A 37 -15.62 13.87 7.97
C GLU A 37 -16.59 14.89 7.36
N ASP A 38 -16.71 14.91 6.02
CA ASP A 38 -17.55 15.88 5.31
C ASP A 38 -18.32 15.22 4.14
N PRO A 39 -19.60 14.88 4.33
CA PRO A 39 -20.40 14.24 3.29
C PRO A 39 -20.77 15.19 2.14
N GLU A 40 -20.67 16.51 2.32
CA GLU A 40 -20.91 17.49 1.25
C GLU A 40 -19.78 17.48 0.21
N SER A 41 -18.57 17.13 0.61
CA SER A 41 -17.39 17.00 -0.25
C SER A 41 -17.29 15.65 -0.95
N PHE A 42 -18.26 14.74 -0.76
CA PHE A 42 -18.19 13.37 -1.28
C PHE A 42 -17.98 13.31 -2.80
N GLU A 43 -18.63 14.18 -3.56
CA GLU A 43 -18.54 14.16 -5.02
C GLU A 43 -17.10 14.47 -5.50
N ASP A 44 -16.49 15.54 -4.99
CA ASP A 44 -15.11 15.92 -5.28
C ASP A 44 -14.11 14.86 -4.79
N VAL A 45 -14.31 14.36 -3.56
CA VAL A 45 -13.44 13.33 -2.98
C VAL A 45 -13.53 12.03 -3.78
N SER A 46 -14.72 11.63 -4.25
CA SER A 46 -14.91 10.44 -5.08
C SER A 46 -14.21 10.55 -6.43
N ALA A 47 -14.21 11.73 -7.04
CA ALA A 47 -13.48 12.00 -8.28
C ALA A 47 -11.96 11.90 -8.06
N GLU A 48 -11.46 12.44 -6.94
CA GLU A 48 -10.04 12.38 -6.62
C GLU A 48 -9.58 10.96 -6.24
N ILE A 49 -10.41 10.20 -5.53
CA ILE A 49 -10.20 8.77 -5.27
C ILE A 49 -10.07 8.02 -6.59
N SER A 50 -11.04 8.19 -7.49
CA SER A 50 -11.03 7.53 -8.80
C SER A 50 -9.80 7.88 -9.62
N ASN A 51 -9.40 9.16 -9.65
CA ASN A 51 -8.21 9.60 -10.36
C ASN A 51 -6.94 8.98 -9.77
N THR A 52 -6.82 8.94 -8.44
CA THR A 52 -5.68 8.34 -7.74
C THR A 52 -5.59 6.83 -8.00
N ILE A 53 -6.72 6.12 -8.05
CA ILE A 53 -6.79 4.69 -8.38
C ILE A 53 -6.29 4.45 -9.81
N ASN A 54 -6.73 5.26 -10.77
CA ASN A 54 -6.29 5.16 -12.16
C ASN A 54 -4.78 5.42 -12.32
N GLU A 55 -4.23 6.42 -11.62
CA GLU A 55 -2.79 6.69 -11.61
C GLU A 55 -1.98 5.50 -11.07
N ILE A 56 -2.49 4.81 -10.03
CA ILE A 56 -1.86 3.59 -9.52
C ILE A 56 -1.96 2.45 -10.54
N ALA A 57 -3.17 2.21 -11.08
CA ALA A 57 -3.44 1.14 -12.04
C ALA A 57 -2.61 1.29 -13.32
N ALA A 58 -2.37 2.52 -13.77
CA ALA A 58 -1.53 2.81 -14.94
C ALA A 58 -0.04 2.39 -14.77
N THR A 59 0.40 2.09 -13.55
CA THR A 59 1.76 1.61 -13.26
C THR A 59 1.86 0.09 -13.07
N VAL A 60 0.73 -0.60 -13.18
CA VAL A 60 0.61 -2.04 -13.00
C VAL A 60 0.61 -2.70 -14.37
N GLU A 61 1.27 -3.84 -14.47
CA GLU A 61 1.28 -4.66 -15.69
C GLU A 61 0.83 -6.10 -15.36
N PRO A 62 -0.07 -6.69 -16.16
CA PRO A 62 -0.75 -6.14 -17.35
C PRO A 62 -1.78 -5.04 -17.02
N GLU A 63 -2.40 -4.44 -18.05
CA GLU A 63 -3.49 -3.46 -17.87
C GLU A 63 -4.58 -4.03 -16.97
N VAL A 64 -4.97 -3.25 -15.97
CA VAL A 64 -5.89 -3.69 -14.91
C VAL A 64 -7.32 -3.47 -15.37
N GLU A 65 -8.16 -4.50 -15.27
CA GLU A 65 -9.58 -4.35 -15.53
C GLU A 65 -10.30 -3.61 -14.39
N ASP A 66 -11.33 -2.83 -14.71
CA ASP A 66 -12.13 -2.10 -13.71
C ASP A 66 -12.66 -3.00 -12.58
N SER A 67 -12.95 -4.26 -12.90
CA SER A 67 -13.44 -5.26 -11.94
C SER A 67 -12.38 -5.69 -10.93
N ASP A 68 -11.10 -5.54 -11.27
CA ASP A 68 -9.94 -5.90 -10.42
C ASP A 68 -9.41 -4.70 -9.64
N LEU A 69 -9.88 -3.47 -9.90
CA LEU A 69 -9.38 -2.26 -9.25
C LEU A 69 -9.47 -2.34 -7.72
N ASP A 70 -10.56 -2.87 -7.16
CA ASP A 70 -10.71 -3.00 -5.70
C ASP A 70 -9.61 -3.90 -5.10
N GLY A 71 -9.41 -5.08 -5.71
CA GLY A 71 -8.38 -6.03 -5.29
C GLY A 71 -6.96 -5.50 -5.50
N LEU A 72 -6.72 -4.82 -6.62
CA LEU A 72 -5.47 -4.11 -6.90
C LEU A 72 -5.15 -3.13 -5.77
N ILE A 73 -6.07 -2.22 -5.49
CA ILE A 73 -5.86 -1.15 -4.52
C ILE A 73 -5.58 -1.74 -3.13
N GLN A 74 -6.30 -2.81 -2.76
CA GLN A 74 -6.04 -3.51 -1.51
C GLN A 74 -4.61 -4.08 -1.45
N GLU A 75 -4.14 -4.76 -2.50
CA GLU A 75 -2.78 -5.32 -2.53
C GLU A 75 -1.70 -4.23 -2.60
N VAL A 76 -1.93 -3.14 -3.32
CA VAL A 76 -0.99 -2.01 -3.41
C VAL A 76 -0.87 -1.29 -2.07
N ILE A 77 -1.99 -1.05 -1.37
CA ILE A 77 -1.98 -0.49 -0.02
C ILE A 77 -1.15 -1.39 0.90
N LYS A 78 -1.39 -2.70 0.91
CA LYS A 78 -0.60 -3.65 1.71
C LYS A 78 0.86 -3.65 1.33
N ALA A 79 1.20 -3.60 0.04
CA ALA A 79 2.59 -3.62 -0.43
C ALA A 79 3.36 -2.37 0.03
N VAL A 80 2.71 -1.20 0.02
CA VAL A 80 3.28 0.04 0.57
C VAL A 80 3.39 -0.03 2.09
N ASP A 81 2.37 -0.54 2.79
CA ASP A 81 2.36 -0.66 4.26
C ASP A 81 3.43 -1.65 4.74
N SER A 82 3.50 -2.84 4.14
CA SER A 82 4.55 -3.83 4.40
C SER A 82 5.94 -3.26 4.20
N LYS A 83 6.14 -2.41 3.18
CA LYS A 83 7.41 -1.72 2.99
C LYS A 83 7.75 -0.78 4.14
N ALA A 84 6.77 -0.02 4.63
CA ALA A 84 6.97 0.85 5.78
C ALA A 84 7.30 0.02 7.03
N GLU A 85 6.55 -1.05 7.29
CA GLU A 85 6.78 -1.97 8.40
C GLU A 85 8.14 -2.69 8.32
N GLU A 86 8.59 -3.08 7.12
CA GLU A 86 9.92 -3.69 6.91
C GLU A 86 11.03 -2.71 7.27
N ILE A 87 10.87 -1.43 6.92
CA ILE A 87 11.83 -0.37 7.29
C ILE A 87 11.82 -0.14 8.80
N GLU A 88 10.64 -0.06 9.43
CA GLU A 88 10.52 0.07 10.89
C GLU A 88 11.14 -1.13 11.63
N LYS A 89 10.86 -2.36 11.18
CA LYS A 89 11.47 -3.58 11.73
C LYS A 89 12.97 -3.68 11.48
N GLU A 90 13.49 -3.16 10.37
CA GLU A 90 14.93 -3.13 10.12
C GLU A 90 15.64 -2.09 11.00
N LEU A 91 14.97 -0.97 11.30
CA LEU A 91 15.43 0.05 12.23
C LEU A 91 15.37 -0.44 13.69
N GLU A 92 14.30 -1.13 14.10
CA GLU A 92 14.20 -1.80 15.42
C GLU A 92 15.09 -3.05 15.51
N GLY A 93 15.36 -3.73 14.39
CA GLY A 93 16.17 -4.95 14.31
C GLY A 93 17.67 -4.76 14.56
N LYS A 94 18.15 -3.51 14.67
CA LYS A 94 19.51 -3.20 15.14
C LYS A 94 19.66 -3.23 16.66
N GLU A 95 18.60 -3.51 17.42
CA GLU A 95 18.69 -3.84 18.84
C GLU A 95 18.92 -5.35 19.00
N THR A 96 20.19 -5.75 18.99
CA THR A 96 20.64 -7.15 18.98
C THR A 96 20.01 -8.06 20.06
N PRO A 97 19.68 -9.32 19.71
CA PRO A 97 19.36 -10.38 20.67
C PRO A 97 20.62 -11.15 21.15
N LYS A 98 21.03 -10.99 22.42
CA LYS A 98 21.77 -11.98 23.28
C LYS A 98 22.19 -11.32 24.60
N LYS A 99 21.95 -11.88 25.80
CA LYS A 99 22.53 -13.16 26.24
C LYS A 99 21.73 -13.76 27.41
N LYS A 100 21.26 -14.99 27.23
CA LYS A 100 20.96 -15.92 28.33
C LYS A 100 22.27 -16.17 29.10
N SER A 101 22.29 -15.90 30.39
CA SER A 101 23.25 -16.51 31.32
C SER A 101 22.50 -17.01 32.55
N LYS A 102 22.20 -18.31 32.54
CA LYS A 102 21.87 -19.10 33.74
C LYS A 102 22.99 -18.88 34.77
N SER A 103 22.65 -18.44 35.97
CA SER A 103 23.51 -18.65 37.15
C SER A 103 22.84 -19.68 38.06
N LYS A 104 23.48 -20.83 38.16
CA LYS A 104 23.17 -21.94 39.09
C LYS A 104 23.30 -21.42 40.53
N LYS A 105 22.36 -21.78 41.39
CA LYS A 105 22.50 -21.76 42.84
C LYS A 105 22.44 -23.19 43.35
#